data_AF-A0A8J6HFM1-F1
#
_entry.id   AF-A0A8J6HFM1-F1
#
_cell.length_a   1.000
_cell.length_b   1.000
_cell.length_c   1.000
_cell.angle_alpha   90.00
_cell.angle_beta   90.00
_cell.angle_gamma   90.00
#
_symmetry.space_group_name_H-M   'P 1'
#
loop_
_entity.id
_entity.type
_entity.pdbx_description
1 polymer ?
#
loop_
_entity_poly.entity_id
_entity_poly.type
_entity_poly.pdbx_seq_one_letter_code
_entity_poly.pdbx_strand_id
1 'polypeptide(L)'
;MRIDLDLSLGHTKKNSNWELLYSIYGAFVILIFRNVSQKYIFTKIGFRLGLRQIGTKKAPHDTTLEKAYSLSKKWKLDQVRGLAKQLDVSEEEIESWLKLRSAQDRPSVLTKFCESSWRCCYYGSAWTGAVLIVWDKPWFWDLDQCWSVPSCSLFLP
;
A
#
# COMPACT_ATOMS: atom_id res chain seq x y z
N MET A 1 35.43 6.72 -14.68
CA MET A 1 35.87 7.96 -14.00
C MET A 1 35.15 9.24 -14.46
N ARG A 2 34.05 9.15 -15.23
CA ARG A 2 33.23 10.31 -15.64
C ARG A 2 31.90 10.43 -14.88
N ILE A 3 31.53 9.40 -14.09
CA ILE A 3 30.26 9.32 -13.37
C ILE A 3 30.34 10.00 -11.99
N ASP A 4 31.51 10.00 -11.33
CA ASP A 4 31.70 10.65 -10.03
C ASP A 4 31.75 12.19 -10.10
N LEU A 5 32.07 12.77 -11.26
CA LEU A 5 32.15 14.22 -11.44
C LEU A 5 30.77 14.88 -11.57
N ASP A 6 29.78 14.16 -12.10
CA ASP A 6 28.37 14.59 -12.12
C ASP A 6 27.70 14.43 -10.75
N LEU A 7 28.15 13.47 -9.93
CA LEU A 7 27.59 13.23 -8.60
C LEU A 7 28.05 14.28 -7.55
N SER A 8 29.20 14.93 -7.77
CA SER A 8 29.78 15.92 -6.84
C SER A 8 29.44 17.38 -7.21
N LEU A 9 29.15 17.69 -8.48
CA LEU A 9 28.77 19.04 -8.92
C LEU A 9 27.29 19.41 -8.65
N GLY A 10 26.44 18.42 -8.37
CA GLY A 10 25.01 18.60 -8.04
C GLY A 10 24.73 19.19 -6.65
N HIS A 11 25.77 19.35 -5.81
CA HIS A 11 25.63 19.93 -4.46
C HIS A 11 25.87 21.45 -4.41
N THR A 12 26.00 22.12 -5.56
CA THR A 12 26.03 23.58 -5.63
C THR A 12 24.61 24.13 -5.61
N LYS A 13 24.26 24.67 -4.44
CA LYS A 13 22.99 25.32 -4.08
C LYS A 13 22.53 26.35 -5.13
N LYS A 14 21.81 25.92 -6.17
CA LYS A 14 21.08 26.80 -7.07
C LYS A 14 19.70 27.04 -6.47
N ASN A 15 19.45 28.27 -6.03
CA ASN A 15 18.15 28.75 -5.55
C ASN A 15 17.15 28.83 -6.73
N SER A 16 16.89 27.72 -7.40
CA SER A 16 15.96 27.61 -8.52
C SER A 16 14.72 26.87 -8.06
N ASN A 17 13.64 27.63 -7.91
CA ASN A 17 12.31 27.12 -7.55
C ASN A 17 11.82 26.00 -8.51
N TRP A 18 12.42 25.92 -9.70
CA TRP A 18 12.17 24.87 -10.70
C TRP A 18 12.53 23.46 -10.23
N GLU A 19 13.59 23.28 -9.45
CA GLU A 19 13.96 21.97 -8.89
C GLU A 19 12.92 21.46 -7.88
N LEU A 20 12.35 22.40 -7.11
CA LEU A 20 11.24 22.13 -6.19
C LEU A 20 9.97 21.79 -6.97
N LEU A 21 9.67 22.50 -8.05
CA LEU A 21 8.51 22.22 -8.90
C LEU A 21 8.58 20.84 -9.55
N TYR A 22 9.75 20.43 -10.06
CA TYR A 22 9.94 19.07 -10.59
C TYR A 22 9.74 17.99 -9.53
N SER A 23 10.29 18.20 -8.34
CA SER A 23 10.12 17.27 -7.21
C SER A 23 8.66 17.18 -6.74
N ILE A 24 7.98 18.32 -6.66
CA ILE A 24 6.55 18.42 -6.30
C ILE A 24 5.69 17.74 -7.38
N TYR A 25 5.95 18.00 -8.65
CA TYR A 25 5.24 17.35 -9.76
C TYR A 25 5.45 15.84 -9.75
N GLY A 26 6.69 15.38 -9.56
CA GLY A 26 7.01 13.96 -9.41
C GLY A 26 6.27 13.31 -8.25
N ALA A 27 6.21 13.98 -7.10
CA ALA A 27 5.43 13.53 -5.94
C ALA A 27 3.93 13.41 -6.28
N PHE A 28 3.34 14.41 -6.94
CA PHE A 28 1.93 14.35 -7.37
C PHE A 28 1.68 13.19 -8.34
N VAL A 29 2.55 12.98 -9.32
CA VAL A 29 2.43 11.87 -10.29
C VAL A 29 2.48 10.52 -9.57
N ILE A 30 3.43 10.33 -8.64
CA ILE A 30 3.53 9.09 -7.85
C ILE A 30 2.29 8.89 -6.98
N LEU A 31 1.79 9.96 -6.35
CA LEU A 31 0.58 9.90 -5.53
C LEU A 31 -0.67 9.57 -6.37
N ILE A 32 -0.80 10.18 -7.55
CA ILE A 32 -1.91 9.88 -8.48
C ILE A 32 -1.79 8.44 -8.97
N PHE A 33 -0.61 8.00 -9.40
CA PHE A 33 -0.39 6.63 -9.86
C PHE A 33 -0.68 5.61 -8.75
N ARG A 34 -0.25 5.88 -7.51
CA ARG A 34 -0.61 5.09 -6.33
C ARG A 34 -2.13 5.07 -6.13
N ASN A 35 -2.81 6.21 -6.19
CA ASN A 35 -4.25 6.30 -5.98
C ASN A 35 -5.07 5.62 -7.09
N VAL A 36 -4.63 5.71 -8.34
CA VAL A 36 -5.29 5.12 -9.51
C VAL A 36 -5.07 3.60 -9.51
N SER A 37 -3.86 3.13 -9.28
CA SER A 37 -3.60 1.68 -9.13
C SER A 37 -4.41 1.10 -7.97
N GLN A 38 -4.45 1.81 -6.84
CA GLN A 38 -5.26 1.49 -5.67
C GLN A 38 -6.74 1.31 -5.98
N LYS A 39 -7.35 2.31 -6.63
CA LYS A 39 -8.81 2.34 -6.83
C LYS A 39 -9.28 1.60 -8.07
N TYR A 40 -8.51 1.62 -9.16
CA TYR A 40 -8.97 1.12 -10.45
C TYR A 40 -8.49 -0.30 -10.71
N ILE A 41 -7.20 -0.58 -10.55
CA ILE A 41 -6.62 -1.88 -10.89
C ILE A 41 -6.98 -2.90 -9.82
N PHE A 42 -6.73 -2.60 -8.53
CA PHE A 42 -6.98 -3.58 -7.47
C PHE A 42 -8.47 -3.79 -7.17
N THR A 43 -9.32 -2.77 -7.29
CA THR A 43 -10.77 -2.98 -7.16
C THR A 43 -11.31 -3.88 -8.27
N LYS A 44 -10.86 -3.69 -9.52
CA LYS A 44 -11.28 -4.54 -10.65
C LYS A 44 -10.72 -5.95 -10.52
N ILE A 45 -9.46 -6.10 -10.12
CA ILE A 45 -8.82 -7.41 -9.88
C ILE A 45 -9.47 -8.12 -8.71
N GLY A 46 -9.76 -7.44 -7.60
CA GLY A 46 -10.48 -8.00 -6.46
C GLY A 46 -11.88 -8.47 -6.84
N PHE A 47 -12.60 -7.70 -7.65
CA PHE A 47 -13.88 -8.15 -8.21
C PHE A 47 -13.74 -9.39 -9.10
N ARG A 48 -12.70 -9.46 -9.95
CA ARG A 48 -12.42 -10.61 -10.81
C ARG A 48 -11.95 -11.85 -10.03
N LEU A 49 -11.28 -11.67 -8.90
CA LEU A 49 -10.86 -12.72 -7.96
C LEU A 49 -11.99 -13.19 -7.04
N GLY A 50 -13.20 -12.64 -7.17
CA GLY A 50 -14.31 -12.97 -6.28
C GLY A 50 -14.11 -12.48 -4.84
N LEU A 51 -13.10 -11.63 -4.59
CA LEU A 51 -12.96 -10.87 -3.35
C LEU A 51 -14.07 -9.82 -3.33
N ARG A 52 -15.27 -10.28 -2.99
CA ARG A 52 -16.38 -9.42 -2.66
C ARG A 52 -15.85 -8.48 -1.57
N GLN A 53 -16.01 -7.19 -1.78
CA GLN A 53 -16.15 -6.27 -0.67
C GLN A 53 -17.31 -6.83 0.16
N ILE A 54 -17.00 -7.72 1.10
CA ILE A 54 -17.87 -7.96 2.25
C ILE A 54 -17.74 -6.66 3.01
N GLY A 55 -18.39 -5.61 2.48
CA GLY A 55 -18.97 -4.60 3.32
C GLY A 55 -19.95 -5.39 4.14
N THR A 56 -19.50 -5.82 5.31
CA THR A 56 -20.34 -6.37 6.36
C THR A 56 -21.62 -5.55 6.34
N LYS A 57 -22.78 -6.22 6.22
CA LYS A 57 -24.08 -5.53 6.14
C LYS A 57 -24.06 -4.37 7.13
N LYS A 58 -24.25 -3.14 6.62
CA LYS A 58 -24.23 -1.95 7.48
C LYS A 58 -25.20 -2.22 8.62
N ALA A 59 -24.71 -2.15 9.85
CA ALA A 59 -25.57 -2.29 11.00
C ALA A 59 -26.68 -1.21 10.90
N PRO A 60 -27.94 -1.52 11.27
CA PRO A 60 -29.01 -0.54 11.36
C PRO A 60 -28.54 0.71 12.12
N HIS A 61 -28.82 1.89 11.55
CA HIS A 61 -28.26 3.14 12.04
C HIS A 61 -29.04 3.67 13.25
N ASP A 62 -28.78 3.09 14.42
CA ASP A 62 -29.34 3.58 15.69
C ASP A 62 -28.34 4.51 16.39
N THR A 63 -28.69 5.80 16.45
CA THR A 63 -27.82 6.85 17.00
C THR A 63 -27.52 6.67 18.50
N THR A 64 -28.39 5.97 19.22
CA THR A 64 -28.23 5.58 20.63
C THR A 64 -27.22 4.44 20.80
N LEU A 65 -27.29 3.40 19.96
CA LEU A 65 -26.31 2.30 19.95
C LEU A 65 -24.92 2.78 19.54
N GLU A 66 -24.81 3.63 18.51
CA GLU A 66 -23.51 4.19 18.07
C GLU A 66 -22.85 5.03 19.17
N LYS A 67 -23.63 5.84 19.90
CA LYS A 67 -23.12 6.60 21.06
C LYS A 67 -22.61 5.66 22.15
N ALA A 68 -23.39 4.65 22.52
CA ALA A 68 -22.99 3.69 23.54
C ALA A 68 -21.77 2.83 23.11
N TYR A 69 -21.65 2.52 21.82
CA TYR A 69 -20.50 1.84 21.23
C TYR A 69 -19.22 2.69 21.27
N SER A 70 -19.34 4.00 21.00
CA SER A 70 -18.20 4.91 21.10
C SER A 70 -17.63 5.05 22.53
N LEU A 71 -18.50 4.90 23.54
CA LEU A 71 -18.15 4.98 24.95
C LEU A 71 -17.46 3.71 25.49
N SER A 72 -17.72 2.55 24.88
CA SER A 72 -17.20 1.27 25.39
C SER A 72 -16.72 0.32 24.28
N LYS A 73 -15.42 0.01 24.31
CA LYS A 73 -14.77 -0.93 23.38
C LYS A 73 -14.96 -2.40 23.78
N LYS A 74 -15.33 -2.68 25.04
CA LYS A 74 -15.62 -4.02 25.57
C LYS A 74 -16.97 -4.00 26.27
N TRP A 75 -17.91 -4.79 25.77
CA TRP A 75 -19.25 -4.89 26.32
C TRP A 75 -19.34 -6.03 27.32
N LYS A 76 -19.85 -5.74 28.52
CA LYS A 76 -20.27 -6.74 29.52
C LYS A 76 -21.77 -6.99 29.36
N LEU A 77 -22.22 -8.19 29.72
CA LEU A 77 -23.64 -8.57 29.65
C LEU A 77 -24.57 -7.57 30.38
N ASP A 78 -24.13 -7.01 31.50
CA ASP A 78 -24.92 -6.02 32.25
C ASP A 78 -25.20 -4.72 31.47
N GLN A 79 -24.24 -4.30 30.62
CA GLN A 79 -24.40 -3.10 29.79
C GLN A 79 -25.35 -3.37 28.61
N VAL A 80 -25.29 -4.57 28.04
CA VAL A 80 -26.22 -5.01 26.98
C VAL A 80 -27.65 -5.04 27.50
N ARG A 81 -27.87 -5.56 28.71
CA ARG A 81 -29.18 -5.57 29.39
C ARG A 81 -29.74 -4.17 29.66
N GLY A 82 -28.88 -3.26 30.13
CA GLY A 82 -29.25 -1.87 30.32
C GLY A 82 -29.70 -1.20 29.03
N LEU A 83 -28.98 -1.46 27.93
CA LEU A 83 -29.29 -0.93 26.60
C LEU A 83 -30.58 -1.54 26.03
N ALA A 84 -30.78 -2.85 26.19
CA ALA A 84 -31.99 -3.58 25.79
C ALA A 84 -33.24 -2.93 26.41
N LYS A 85 -33.16 -2.62 27.71
CA LYS A 85 -34.25 -1.96 28.43
C LYS A 85 -34.49 -0.51 28.01
N GLN A 86 -33.45 0.22 27.62
CA GLN A 86 -33.57 1.62 27.17
C GLN A 86 -34.19 1.72 25.77
N LEU A 87 -33.96 0.72 24.93
CA LEU A 87 -34.30 0.75 23.52
C LEU A 87 -35.46 -0.20 23.17
N ASP A 88 -36.00 -0.92 24.16
CA ASP A 88 -37.08 -1.90 24.06
C ASP A 88 -36.84 -2.99 23.00
N VAL A 89 -35.58 -3.39 22.84
CA VAL A 89 -35.14 -4.42 21.89
C VAL A 89 -34.57 -5.63 22.63
N SER A 90 -34.57 -6.77 21.97
CA SER A 90 -34.06 -8.02 22.54
C SER A 90 -32.54 -7.97 22.76
N GLU A 91 -32.06 -8.66 23.81
CA GLU A 91 -30.62 -8.81 24.09
C GLU A 91 -29.88 -9.46 22.90
N GLU A 92 -30.52 -10.44 22.24
CA GLU A 92 -29.98 -11.16 21.09
C GLU A 92 -29.74 -10.24 19.86
N GLU A 93 -30.62 -9.27 19.66
CA GLU A 93 -30.52 -8.30 18.58
C GLU A 93 -29.37 -7.33 18.81
N ILE A 94 -29.19 -6.84 20.04
CA ILE A 94 -28.04 -5.99 20.40
C ILE A 94 -26.73 -6.77 20.26
N GLU A 95 -26.66 -8.03 20.71
CA GLU A 95 -25.46 -8.84 20.51
C GLU A 95 -25.15 -9.08 19.03
N SER A 96 -26.17 -9.37 18.23
CA SER A 96 -26.02 -9.56 16.79
C SER A 96 -25.56 -8.27 16.11
N TRP A 97 -26.09 -7.12 16.52
CA TRP A 97 -25.66 -5.79 16.07
C TRP A 97 -24.20 -5.54 16.44
N LEU A 98 -23.79 -5.80 17.68
CA LEU A 98 -22.40 -5.61 18.14
C LEU A 98 -21.41 -6.50 17.37
N LYS A 99 -21.77 -7.75 17.09
CA LYS A 99 -20.99 -8.68 16.26
C LYS A 99 -20.87 -8.16 14.83
N LEU A 100 -21.98 -7.71 14.22
CA LEU A 100 -22.00 -7.11 12.89
C LEU A 100 -21.15 -5.82 12.82
N ARG A 101 -21.28 -4.93 13.81
CA ARG A 101 -20.54 -3.66 13.89
C ARG A 101 -19.03 -3.89 14.05
N SER A 102 -18.64 -4.82 14.92
CA SER A 102 -17.24 -5.23 15.09
C SER A 102 -16.66 -5.86 13.82
N ALA A 103 -17.48 -6.60 13.06
CA ALA A 103 -17.09 -7.13 11.77
C ALA A 103 -17.02 -6.06 10.67
N GLN A 104 -17.71 -4.92 10.82
CA GLN A 104 -17.61 -3.75 9.94
C GLN A 104 -16.32 -2.95 10.17
N ASP A 105 -15.82 -2.92 11.41
CA ASP A 105 -14.55 -2.26 11.76
C ASP A 105 -13.31 -3.03 11.26
N ARG A 106 -13.47 -4.28 10.80
CA ARG A 106 -12.36 -5.05 10.23
C ARG A 106 -11.97 -4.46 8.86
N PRO A 107 -10.72 -4.02 8.68
CA PRO A 107 -10.28 -3.47 7.40
C PRO A 107 -10.46 -4.53 6.30
N SER A 108 -11.07 -4.12 5.19
CA SER A 108 -11.42 -5.02 4.10
C SER A 108 -10.18 -5.74 3.53
N VAL A 109 -10.36 -7.00 3.11
CA VAL A 109 -9.28 -7.77 2.46
C VAL A 109 -8.78 -7.05 1.21
N LEU A 110 -9.65 -6.31 0.51
CA LEU A 110 -9.27 -5.51 -0.65
C LEU A 110 -8.29 -4.38 -0.28
N THR A 111 -8.49 -3.73 0.88
CA THR A 111 -7.58 -2.70 1.37
C THR A 111 -6.19 -3.28 1.64
N LYS A 112 -6.13 -4.45 2.30
CA LYS A 112 -4.87 -5.14 2.58
C LYS A 112 -4.18 -5.62 1.30
N PHE A 113 -4.94 -6.22 0.38
CA PHE A 113 -4.44 -6.65 -0.92
C PHE A 113 -3.82 -5.49 -1.69
N CYS A 114 -4.53 -4.37 -1.79
CA CYS A 114 -4.01 -3.16 -2.43
C CYS A 114 -2.70 -2.68 -1.79
N GLU A 115 -2.59 -2.73 -0.46
CA GLU A 115 -1.37 -2.32 0.25
C GLU A 115 -0.17 -3.24 -0.07
N SER A 116 -0.42 -4.54 -0.23
CA SER A 116 0.58 -5.51 -0.65
C SER A 116 0.94 -5.36 -2.14
N SER A 117 -0.04 -5.08 -3.00
CA SER A 117 0.20 -4.98 -4.44
C SER A 117 0.98 -3.73 -4.82
N TRP A 118 0.80 -2.60 -4.13
CA TRP A 118 1.67 -1.43 -4.31
C TRP A 118 3.14 -1.76 -4.03
N ARG A 119 3.41 -2.49 -2.94
CA ARG A 119 4.75 -2.97 -2.61
C ARG A 119 5.29 -3.87 -3.73
N CYS A 120 4.48 -4.79 -4.23
CA CYS A 120 4.86 -5.66 -5.34
C CYS A 120 5.23 -4.86 -6.61
N CYS A 121 4.41 -3.88 -7.02
CA CYS A 121 4.71 -3.04 -8.18
C CYS A 121 6.01 -2.22 -7.97
N TYR A 122 6.22 -1.68 -6.77
CA TYR A 122 7.43 -0.94 -6.43
C TYR A 122 8.69 -1.81 -6.59
N TYR A 123 8.73 -2.97 -5.92
CA TYR A 123 9.87 -3.88 -6.02
C TYR A 123 10.01 -4.49 -7.41
N GLY A 124 8.90 -4.77 -8.10
CA GLY A 124 8.89 -5.28 -9.47
C GLY A 124 9.50 -4.29 -10.46
N SER A 125 9.25 -2.99 -10.29
CA SER A 125 9.85 -1.94 -11.12
C SER A 125 11.37 -1.84 -10.93
N ALA A 126 11.85 -1.92 -9.68
CA ALA A 126 13.28 -1.95 -9.38
C ALA A 126 13.97 -3.18 -9.98
N TRP A 127 13.34 -4.36 -9.85
CA TRP A 127 13.84 -5.59 -10.46
C TRP A 127 13.88 -5.50 -11.99
N THR A 128 12.81 -5.02 -12.62
CA THR A 128 12.75 -4.85 -14.07
C THR A 128 13.81 -3.87 -14.56
N GLY A 129 13.99 -2.73 -13.87
CA GLY A 129 15.04 -1.77 -14.18
C GLY A 129 16.44 -2.37 -14.06
N ALA A 130 16.70 -3.16 -13.02
CA ALA A 130 17.96 -3.88 -12.86
C ALA A 130 18.21 -4.88 -14.00
N VAL A 131 17.18 -5.66 -14.38
CA VAL A 131 17.27 -6.58 -15.51
C VAL A 131 17.56 -5.83 -16.80
N LEU A 132 16.88 -4.71 -17.08
CA LEU A 132 17.10 -3.90 -18.28
C LEU A 132 18.53 -3.34 -18.35
N ILE A 133 19.09 -2.85 -17.25
CA ILE A 133 20.48 -2.35 -17.19
C ILE A 133 21.49 -3.46 -17.48
N VAL A 134 21.21 -4.67 -16.99
CA VAL A 134 22.09 -5.83 -17.14
C VAL A 134 21.87 -6.49 -18.51
N TRP A 135 20.72 -6.30 -19.15
CA TRP A 135 20.35 -6.91 -20.44
C TRP A 135 21.31 -6.53 -21.57
N ASP A 136 21.80 -5.29 -21.58
CA ASP A 136 22.76 -4.78 -22.57
C ASP A 136 24.18 -5.30 -22.35
N LYS A 137 24.42 -6.10 -21.31
CA LYS A 137 25.74 -6.64 -21.01
C LYS A 137 25.91 -8.03 -21.63
N PRO A 138 26.98 -8.25 -22.41
CA PRO A 138 27.21 -9.53 -23.08
C PRO A 138 27.38 -10.70 -22.08
N TRP A 139 27.92 -10.41 -20.88
CA TRP A 139 28.07 -11.39 -19.80
C TRP A 139 26.76 -11.81 -19.11
N PHE A 140 25.64 -11.14 -19.41
CA PHE A 140 24.33 -11.59 -18.91
C PHE A 140 23.83 -12.85 -19.64
N TRP A 141 24.19 -12.96 -20.93
CA TRP A 141 23.78 -14.07 -21.79
C TRP A 141 24.83 -15.18 -21.84
N ASP A 142 26.10 -14.81 -21.87
CA ASP A 142 27.23 -15.75 -21.84
C ASP A 142 27.98 -15.67 -20.51
N LEU A 143 27.78 -16.68 -19.66
CA LEU A 143 28.48 -16.83 -18.38
C LEU A 143 30.01 -16.96 -18.57
N ASP A 144 30.46 -17.44 -19.73
CA ASP A 144 31.88 -17.52 -20.08
C ASP A 144 32.55 -16.15 -20.27
N GLN A 145 31.78 -15.12 -20.66
CA GLN A 145 32.29 -13.75 -20.78
C GLN A 145 32.48 -13.07 -19.40
N CYS A 146 31.93 -13.66 -18.33
CA CYS A 146 32.04 -13.13 -16.97
C CYS A 146 33.45 -13.32 -16.39
N TRP A 147 34.16 -14.37 -16.81
CA TRP A 147 35.53 -14.67 -16.37
C TRP A 147 36.61 -14.18 -17.36
N SER A 148 36.24 -13.81 -18.59
CA SER A 148 37.16 -13.34 -19.63
C SER A 148 37.49 -11.84 -19.54
N VAL A 149 37.04 -11.15 -18.48
CA VAL A 149 37.53 -9.80 -18.18
C VAL A 149 39.03 -9.93 -17.86
N PRO A 150 39.94 -9.26 -18.60
CA PRO A 150 41.35 -9.31 -18.27
C PRO A 150 41.56 -8.52 -16.97
N SER A 151 41.47 -9.20 -15.84
CA SER A 151 41.85 -8.67 -14.52
C SER A 151 43.36 -8.33 -14.44
N CYS A 152 44.12 -8.50 -15.52
CA CYS A 152 45.58 -8.34 -15.56
C CYS A 152 46.09 -7.22 -16.48
N SER A 153 45.26 -6.33 -17.05
CA SER A 153 45.77 -5.22 -17.88
C SER A 153 45.82 -3.85 -17.17
N LEU A 154 45.52 -3.79 -15.87
CA LEU A 154 45.63 -2.57 -15.05
C LEU A 154 46.78 -2.61 -14.02
N PHE A 155 47.60 -3.67 -14.02
CA PHE A 155 48.68 -3.85 -13.05
C PHE A 155 49.92 -4.48 -13.68
N LEU A 156 50.55 -3.82 -14.65
CA LEU A 156 52.00 -3.91 -14.93
C LEU A 156 52.43 -2.87 -15.98
N PRO A 157 53.67 -2.36 -15.87
CA PRO A 157 54.10 -1.19 -15.10
C PRO A 157 53.85 0.16 -15.81
#